data_AF-A0A550GHB4-F1
#
_entry.id   AF-A0A550GHB4-F1
#
_cell.length_a   1.000
_cell.length_b   1.000
_cell.length_c   1.000
_cell.angle_alpha   90.00
_cell.angle_beta   90.00
_cell.angle_gamma   90.00
#
_symmetry.space_group_name_H-M   'P 1'
#
loop_
_entity.id
_entity.type
_entity.pdbx_description
1 polymer ?
#
loop_
_entity_poly.entity_id
_entity_poly.type
_entity_poly.pdbx_seq_one_letter_code
_entity_poly.pdbx_strand_id
1 'polypeptide(L)'
;MSKSSVKIGSSIMMAMAVFALIVSILWVSITEVMFVSDFLAYTGQDLSDALVAGSKSAELWLITKRLWGFELIGISVLMMFVTARSYTKGERWSWFALLVTGCILWGSLIGYKVAIGYFQLTMSSMTFIVGVILFAFGLVVPAKTILGKKSA
;
A
#
# COMPACT_ATOMS: atom_id res chain seq x y z
N MET A 1 -16.41 -9.39 25.00
CA MET A 1 -15.15 -9.08 24.28
C MET A 1 -15.31 -8.86 22.76
N SER A 2 -16.36 -9.32 22.08
CA SER A 2 -16.46 -9.27 20.60
C SER A 2 -16.52 -7.85 19.98
N LYS A 3 -17.34 -6.94 20.50
CA LYS A 3 -17.47 -5.57 19.94
C LYS A 3 -16.19 -4.73 20.03
N SER A 4 -15.35 -4.99 21.05
CA SER A 4 -14.09 -4.26 21.26
C SER A 4 -13.04 -4.60 20.21
N SER A 5 -12.89 -5.88 19.86
CA SER A 5 -11.93 -6.36 18.86
C SER A 5 -12.22 -5.83 17.45
N VAL A 6 -13.49 -5.79 17.03
CA VAL A 6 -13.89 -5.18 15.74
C VAL A 6 -13.61 -3.69 15.71
N LYS A 7 -13.88 -2.97 16.80
CA LYS A 7 -13.59 -1.53 16.88
C LYS A 7 -12.09 -1.25 16.76
N ILE A 8 -11.26 -1.97 17.50
CA ILE A 8 -9.79 -1.84 17.44
C ILE A 8 -9.28 -2.18 16.03
N GLY A 9 -9.68 -3.33 15.47
CA GLY A 9 -9.29 -3.73 14.13
C GLY A 9 -9.71 -2.72 13.06
N SER A 10 -10.90 -2.15 13.18
CA SER A 10 -11.39 -1.11 12.26
C SER A 10 -10.61 0.19 12.39
N SER A 11 -10.23 0.59 13.61
CA SER A 11 -9.37 1.77 13.81
C SER A 11 -7.99 1.58 13.20
N ILE A 12 -7.38 0.39 13.38
CA ILE A 12 -6.08 0.07 12.76
C ILE A 12 -6.20 0.05 11.24
N MET A 13 -7.24 -0.59 10.70
CA MET A 13 -7.48 -0.65 9.26
C MET A 13 -7.72 0.75 8.66
N MET A 14 -8.44 1.61 9.37
CA MET A 14 -8.64 3.00 8.96
C MET A 14 -7.32 3.77 8.97
N ALA A 15 -6.51 3.62 10.03
CA ALA A 15 -5.20 4.23 10.11
C ALA A 15 -4.28 3.77 8.97
N MET A 16 -4.34 2.48 8.61
CA MET A 16 -3.62 1.94 7.45
C MET A 16 -4.09 2.57 6.14
N ALA A 17 -5.40 2.69 5.91
CA ALA A 17 -5.94 3.29 4.69
C ALA A 17 -5.57 4.79 4.57
N VAL A 18 -5.60 5.54 5.68
CA VAL A 18 -5.13 6.94 5.73
C VAL A 18 -3.62 7.02 5.50
N PHE A 19 -2.85 6.12 6.10
CA PHE A 19 -1.40 6.04 5.87
C PHE A 19 -1.09 5.76 4.39
N ALA A 20 -1.76 4.79 3.78
CA ALA A 20 -1.62 4.47 2.36
C ALA A 20 -1.98 5.67 1.47
N LEU A 21 -3.04 6.42 1.82
CA LEU A 21 -3.39 7.65 1.11
C LEU A 21 -2.26 8.69 1.19
N ILE A 22 -1.73 8.97 2.38
CA ILE A 22 -0.64 9.93 2.56
C ILE A 22 0.60 9.49 1.77
N VAL A 23 0.99 8.22 1.89
CA VAL A 23 2.14 7.67 1.15
C VAL A 23 1.92 7.79 -0.36
N SER A 24 0.72 7.51 -0.85
CA SER A 24 0.41 7.60 -2.28
C SER A 24 0.48 9.04 -2.82
N ILE A 25 0.08 10.02 -2.00
CA ILE A 25 0.26 11.44 -2.34
C ILE A 25 1.76 11.77 -2.41
N LEU A 26 2.56 11.31 -1.46
CA LEU A 26 4.02 11.50 -1.51
C LEU A 26 4.62 10.83 -2.76
N TRP A 27 4.14 9.65 -3.16
CA TRP A 27 4.61 8.97 -4.36
C TRP A 27 4.36 9.78 -5.63
N VAL A 28 3.25 10.53 -5.69
CA VAL A 28 2.94 11.43 -6.81
C VAL A 28 3.78 12.71 -6.73
N SER A 29 3.87 13.32 -5.55
CA SER A 29 4.46 14.65 -5.39
C SER A 29 5.99 14.66 -5.41
N ILE A 30 6.63 13.61 -4.89
CA ILE A 30 8.10 13.50 -4.75
C ILE A 30 8.62 12.19 -5.35
N THR A 31 8.06 11.79 -6.50
CA THR A 31 8.38 10.52 -7.19
C THR A 31 9.87 10.31 -7.42
N GLU A 32 10.58 11.35 -7.86
CA GLU A 32 12.02 11.29 -8.15
C GLU A 32 12.80 10.88 -6.90
N VAL A 33 12.49 11.47 -5.75
CA VAL A 33 13.13 11.15 -4.46
C VAL A 33 12.75 9.76 -3.96
N MET A 34 11.47 9.38 -4.07
CA MET A 34 10.97 8.11 -3.54
C MET A 34 11.56 6.89 -4.27
N PHE A 35 11.89 7.05 -5.56
CA PHE A 35 12.25 5.94 -6.43
C PHE A 35 13.65 6.04 -7.04
N VAL A 36 14.42 7.10 -6.82
CA VAL A 36 15.79 7.25 -7.37
C VAL A 36 16.66 6.01 -7.16
N SER A 37 16.60 5.44 -5.94
CA SER A 37 17.35 4.22 -5.58
C SER A 37 16.94 3.00 -6.41
N ASP A 38 15.67 2.89 -6.77
CA ASP A 38 15.16 1.78 -7.58
C ASP A 38 15.59 1.90 -9.04
N PHE A 39 15.59 3.12 -9.58
CA PHE A 39 16.09 3.37 -10.93
C PHE A 39 17.57 3.03 -11.03
N LEU A 40 18.38 3.56 -10.11
CA LEU A 40 19.82 3.29 -10.05
C LEU A 40 20.10 1.80 -9.88
N ALA A 41 19.37 1.12 -8.99
CA ALA A 41 19.56 -0.32 -8.76
C ALA A 41 19.27 -1.16 -10.01
N TYR A 42 18.27 -0.77 -10.80
CA TYR A 42 17.88 -1.53 -11.99
C TYR A 42 18.73 -1.20 -13.23
N THR A 43 19.05 0.08 -13.44
CA THR A 43 19.72 0.54 -14.67
C THR A 43 21.22 0.73 -14.52
N GLY A 44 21.72 0.87 -13.28
CA GLY A 44 23.09 1.28 -12.99
C GLY A 44 23.38 2.76 -13.25
N GLN A 45 22.38 3.55 -13.63
CA GLN A 45 22.51 4.98 -13.96
C GLN A 45 21.80 5.85 -12.94
N ASP A 46 22.39 7.02 -12.61
CA ASP A 46 21.70 8.02 -11.81
C ASP A 46 20.47 8.58 -12.57
N LEU A 47 19.36 8.74 -11.85
CA LEU A 47 18.12 9.21 -12.45
C LEU A 47 18.24 10.65 -12.96
N SER A 48 18.92 11.54 -12.23
CA SER A 48 19.04 12.95 -12.62
C SER A 48 19.89 13.10 -13.87
N ASP A 49 21.00 12.35 -13.96
CA ASP A 49 21.86 12.33 -15.14
C ASP A 49 21.08 11.81 -16.37
N ALA A 50 20.26 10.77 -16.20
CA ALA A 50 19.43 10.24 -17.27
C ALA A 50 18.41 11.26 -17.78
N LEU A 51 17.79 12.04 -16.88
CA LEU A 51 16.83 13.09 -17.25
C LEU A 51 17.51 14.27 -17.95
N VAL A 52 18.67 14.71 -17.46
CA VAL A 52 19.46 15.78 -18.10
C VAL A 52 19.90 15.38 -19.50
N ALA A 53 20.24 14.10 -19.71
CA ALA A 53 20.55 13.54 -21.02
C ALA A 53 19.33 13.37 -21.95
N GLY A 54 18.11 13.70 -21.50
CA GLY A 54 16.89 13.60 -22.30
C GLY A 54 16.37 12.17 -22.46
N SER A 55 16.68 11.27 -21.53
CA SER A 55 16.28 9.86 -21.60
C SER A 55 14.75 9.69 -21.51
N LYS A 56 14.15 9.24 -22.62
CA LYS A 56 12.71 8.93 -22.66
C LYS A 56 12.31 7.76 -21.78
N SER A 57 13.21 6.81 -21.51
CA SER A 57 12.93 5.74 -20.56
C SER A 57 12.88 6.24 -19.12
N ALA A 58 13.72 7.21 -18.74
CA ALA A 58 13.67 7.83 -17.41
C ALA A 58 12.39 8.65 -17.22
N GLU A 59 12.01 9.45 -18.23
CA GLU A 59 10.73 10.19 -18.22
C GLU A 59 9.52 9.24 -18.10
N LEU A 60 9.48 8.19 -18.94
CA LEU A 60 8.39 7.21 -18.94
C LEU A 60 8.30 6.46 -17.61
N TRP A 61 9.45 6.11 -17.02
CA TRP A 61 9.51 5.46 -15.72
C TRP A 61 8.92 6.35 -14.61
N LEU A 62 9.26 7.65 -14.58
CA LEU A 62 8.66 8.60 -13.62
C LEU A 62 7.14 8.73 -13.80
N ILE A 63 6.67 8.84 -15.04
CA ILE A 63 5.23 8.91 -15.35
C ILE A 63 4.53 7.65 -14.84
N THR A 64 5.11 6.48 -15.07
CA THR A 64 4.55 5.20 -14.61
C THR A 64 4.46 5.14 -13.09
N LYS A 65 5.49 5.63 -12.37
CA LYS A 65 5.48 5.68 -10.90
C LYS A 65 4.44 6.66 -10.35
N ARG A 66 4.23 7.80 -11.00
CA ARG A 66 3.16 8.74 -10.64
C ARG A 66 1.79 8.12 -10.85
N LEU A 67 1.58 7.41 -11.97
CA LEU A 67 0.33 6.72 -12.26
C LEU A 67 -0.02 5.70 -11.16
N TRP A 68 0.96 4.89 -10.74
CA TRP A 68 0.81 3.98 -9.60
C TRP A 68 0.41 4.71 -8.31
N GLY A 69 0.99 5.90 -8.06
CA GLY A 69 0.58 6.75 -6.95
C GLY A 69 -0.89 7.17 -7.01
N PHE A 70 -1.39 7.56 -8.19
CA PHE A 70 -2.81 7.90 -8.37
C PHE A 70 -3.75 6.70 -8.20
N GLU A 71 -3.39 5.53 -8.70
CA GLU A 71 -4.15 4.30 -8.50
C GLU A 71 -4.26 3.96 -7.00
N LEU A 72 -3.15 4.09 -6.27
CA LEU A 72 -3.09 3.90 -4.82
C LEU A 72 -3.95 4.91 -4.05
N ILE A 73 -4.06 6.16 -4.50
CA ILE A 73 -5.00 7.14 -3.93
C ILE A 73 -6.44 6.60 -4.03
N GLY A 74 -6.84 6.14 -5.22
CA GLY A 74 -8.18 5.58 -5.45
C GLY A 74 -8.46 4.37 -4.57
N ILE A 75 -7.51 3.42 -4.49
CA ILE A 75 -7.60 2.24 -3.63
C ILE A 75 -7.73 2.65 -2.16
N SER A 76 -6.92 3.59 -1.69
CA SER A 76 -6.92 4.05 -0.29
C SER A 76 -8.27 4.67 0.09
N VAL A 77 -8.86 5.47 -0.81
CA VAL A 77 -10.20 6.03 -0.62
C VAL A 77 -11.27 4.94 -0.53
N LEU A 78 -11.24 3.96 -1.43
CA LEU A 78 -12.16 2.82 -1.38
C LEU A 78 -12.01 2.01 -0.09
N MET A 79 -10.78 1.77 0.35
CA MET A 79 -10.49 1.07 1.61
C MET A 79 -11.04 1.83 2.81
N MET A 80 -10.92 3.16 2.85
CA MET A 80 -11.56 3.98 3.89
C MET A 80 -13.08 3.81 3.89
N PHE A 81 -13.73 3.84 2.72
CA PHE A 81 -15.19 3.66 2.61
C PHE A 81 -15.64 2.27 3.09
N VAL A 82 -15.00 1.20 2.59
CA VAL A 82 -15.28 -0.19 3.00
C VAL A 82 -15.07 -0.36 4.50
N THR A 83 -13.98 0.23 5.03
CA THR A 83 -13.66 0.17 6.45
C THR A 83 -14.75 0.86 7.28
N ALA A 84 -15.09 2.10 6.93
CA ALA A 84 -16.07 2.90 7.66
C ALA A 84 -17.49 2.31 7.65
N ARG A 85 -17.93 1.75 6.51
CA ARG A 85 -19.33 1.36 6.31
C ARG A 85 -19.63 -0.11 6.62
N SER A 86 -18.71 -1.02 6.31
CA SER A 86 -18.97 -2.46 6.32
C SER A 86 -18.07 -3.21 7.31
N TYR A 87 -16.78 -2.84 7.36
CA TYR A 87 -15.81 -3.49 8.23
C TYR A 87 -16.09 -3.23 9.72
N THR A 88 -16.45 -1.99 10.06
CA THR A 88 -16.85 -1.60 11.44
C THR A 88 -18.06 -2.36 11.96
N LYS A 89 -18.95 -2.83 11.07
CA LYS A 89 -20.10 -3.68 11.39
C LYS A 89 -19.72 -5.16 11.51
N GLY A 90 -18.49 -5.51 11.14
CA GLY A 90 -17.98 -6.87 11.09
C GLY A 90 -18.71 -7.70 10.04
N GLU A 91 -18.94 -7.14 8.86
CA GLU A 91 -19.47 -7.86 7.70
C GLU A 91 -18.38 -8.72 7.07
N ARG A 92 -18.64 -10.01 6.89
CA ARG A 92 -17.61 -10.99 6.48
C ARG A 92 -17.01 -10.72 5.10
N TRP A 93 -17.81 -10.27 4.14
CA TRP A 93 -17.34 -9.95 2.79
C TRP A 93 -16.31 -8.80 2.80
N SER A 94 -16.49 -7.80 3.68
CA SER A 94 -15.60 -6.65 3.76
C SER A 94 -14.20 -7.03 4.25
N TRP A 95 -14.12 -8.02 5.15
CA TRP A 95 -12.84 -8.57 5.60
C TRP A 95 -12.10 -9.26 4.46
N PHE A 96 -12.80 -10.08 3.65
CA PHE A 96 -12.20 -10.72 2.48
C PHE A 96 -11.83 -9.73 1.38
N ALA A 97 -12.67 -8.71 1.13
CA ALA A 97 -12.39 -7.67 0.15
C ALA A 97 -11.11 -6.90 0.50
N LEU A 98 -10.93 -6.56 1.79
CA LEU A 98 -9.70 -5.91 2.28
C LEU A 98 -8.51 -6.87 2.25
N LEU A 99 -8.68 -8.15 2.62
CA LEU A 99 -7.63 -9.16 2.52
C LEU A 99 -7.10 -9.30 1.09
N VAL A 100 -7.99 -9.57 0.13
CA VAL A 100 -7.61 -9.81 -1.27
C VAL A 100 -6.95 -8.56 -1.84
N THR A 101 -7.57 -7.38 -1.66
CA THR A 101 -7.00 -6.11 -2.14
C THR A 101 -5.63 -5.84 -1.54
N GLY A 102 -5.46 -6.02 -0.24
CA GLY A 102 -4.16 -5.79 0.40
C GLY A 102 -3.12 -6.84 0.03
N CYS A 103 -3.48 -8.11 -0.17
CA CYS A 103 -2.56 -9.12 -0.68
C CYS A 103 -2.08 -8.79 -2.10
N ILE A 104 -2.97 -8.34 -2.98
CA ILE A 104 -2.60 -7.90 -4.33
C ILE A 104 -1.67 -6.69 -4.24
N LEU A 105 -2.04 -5.68 -3.45
CA LEU A 105 -1.27 -4.46 -3.33
C LEU A 105 0.13 -4.73 -2.73
N TRP A 106 0.19 -5.26 -1.51
CA TRP A 106 1.44 -5.50 -0.83
C TRP A 106 2.27 -6.60 -1.51
N GLY A 107 1.63 -7.64 -2.04
CA GLY A 107 2.30 -8.69 -2.80
C GLY A 107 2.94 -8.16 -4.08
N SER A 108 2.27 -7.27 -4.82
CA SER A 108 2.85 -6.65 -6.01
C SER A 108 4.09 -5.80 -5.71
N LEU A 109 4.10 -5.10 -4.57
CA LEU A 109 5.24 -4.29 -4.14
C LEU A 109 6.44 -5.16 -3.72
N ILE A 110 6.20 -6.30 -3.08
CA ILE A 110 7.26 -7.30 -2.81
C ILE A 110 7.80 -7.83 -4.13
N GLY A 111 6.92 -8.26 -5.03
CA GLY A 111 7.30 -8.80 -6.33
C GLY A 111 8.14 -7.80 -7.14
N TYR A 112 7.77 -6.52 -7.09
CA TYR A 112 8.52 -5.43 -7.71
C TYR A 112 9.94 -5.30 -7.15
N LYS A 113 10.13 -5.28 -5.81
CA LYS A 113 11.47 -5.20 -5.21
C LYS A 113 12.33 -6.43 -5.49
N VAL A 114 11.71 -7.62 -5.48
CA VAL A 114 12.39 -8.88 -5.85
C VAL A 114 12.82 -8.84 -7.31
N ALA A 115 11.97 -8.35 -8.21
CA ALA A 115 12.27 -8.26 -9.64
C ALA A 115 13.42 -7.28 -9.95
N ILE A 116 13.54 -6.18 -9.18
CA ILE A 116 14.68 -5.25 -9.28
C ILE A 116 15.96 -5.86 -8.67
N GLY A 117 15.85 -6.88 -7.81
CA GLY A 117 16.99 -7.47 -7.13
C GLY A 117 17.54 -6.59 -5.99
N TYR A 118 16.76 -5.62 -5.52
CA TYR A 118 17.19 -4.64 -4.54
C TYR A 118 16.16 -4.48 -3.41
N PHE A 119 16.54 -4.94 -2.22
CA PHE A 119 15.79 -4.77 -0.99
C PHE A 119 16.66 -4.12 0.08
N GLN A 120 16.96 -2.83 -0.09
CA GLN A 120 17.54 -2.03 0.99
C GLN A 120 16.44 -1.26 1.74
N LEU A 121 16.77 -0.89 2.99
CA LEU A 121 15.95 -0.07 3.88
C LEU A 121 15.94 1.40 3.38
N THR A 122 15.36 1.63 2.21
CA THR A 122 15.16 2.98 1.65
C THR A 122 13.85 3.58 2.15
N MET A 123 13.62 4.88 1.88
CA MET A 123 12.37 5.55 2.23
C MET A 123 11.14 4.81 1.66
N SER A 124 11.20 4.33 0.41
CA SER A 124 10.10 3.56 -0.18
C SER A 124 9.88 2.22 0.53
N SER A 125 10.94 1.49 0.85
CA SER A 125 10.84 0.22 1.60
C SER A 125 10.31 0.39 3.03
N MET A 126 10.65 1.50 3.71
CA MET A 126 10.11 1.82 5.04
C MET A 126 8.60 2.02 5.01
N THR A 127 8.09 2.80 4.05
CA THR A 127 6.64 3.03 3.92
C THR A 127 5.89 1.72 3.66
N PHE A 128 6.50 0.82 2.88
CA PHE A 128 5.97 -0.51 2.63
C PHE A 128 5.87 -1.37 3.90
N ILE A 129 6.95 -1.46 4.68
CA ILE A 129 7.00 -2.27 5.90
C ILE A 129 5.94 -1.82 6.91
N VAL A 130 5.85 -0.51 7.15
CA VAL A 130 4.84 0.05 8.08
C VAL A 130 3.43 -0.26 7.60
N GLY A 131 3.17 -0.11 6.30
CA GLY A 131 1.86 -0.38 5.72
C GLY A 131 1.44 -1.86 5.83
N VAL A 132 2.35 -2.80 5.55
CA VAL A 132 2.10 -4.25 5.71
C VAL A 132 1.80 -4.61 7.16
N ILE A 133 2.54 -4.05 8.11
CA ILE A 133 2.32 -4.30 9.54
C ILE A 133 0.93 -3.83 9.97
N LEU A 134 0.57 -2.60 9.60
CA LEU A 134 -0.76 -2.05 9.90
C LEU A 134 -1.87 -2.87 9.25
N PHE A 135 -1.67 -3.31 8.00
CA PHE A 135 -2.63 -4.14 7.29
C PHE A 135 -2.83 -5.50 7.97
N ALA A 136 -1.74 -6.17 8.34
CA ALA A 136 -1.78 -7.46 9.03
C ALA A 136 -2.52 -7.35 10.37
N PHE A 137 -2.18 -6.36 11.21
CA PHE A 137 -2.88 -6.17 12.48
C PHE A 137 -4.34 -5.76 12.28
N GLY A 138 -4.63 -4.90 11.30
CA GLY A 138 -5.98 -4.47 10.96
C GLY A 138 -6.89 -5.64 10.59
N LEU A 139 -6.36 -6.71 9.97
CA LEU A 139 -7.10 -7.92 9.63
C LEU A 139 -7.12 -8.97 10.74
N VAL A 140 -5.98 -9.24 11.38
CA VAL A 140 -5.82 -10.35 12.34
C VAL A 140 -6.57 -10.06 13.64
N VAL A 141 -6.49 -8.84 14.17
CA VAL A 141 -7.13 -8.47 15.44
C VAL A 141 -8.65 -8.74 15.46
N PRO A 142 -9.42 -8.37 14.41
CA PRO A 142 -10.86 -8.66 14.36
C PRO A 142 -11.22 -10.00 13.71
N ALA A 143 -10.26 -10.76 13.18
CA ALA A 143 -10.52 -11.96 12.35
C ALA A 143 -11.43 -12.98 13.06
N LYS A 144 -11.11 -13.40 14.29
CA LYS A 144 -11.93 -14.37 15.03
C LYS A 144 -13.37 -13.88 15.23
N THR A 145 -13.55 -12.57 15.46
CA THR A 145 -14.87 -11.98 15.69
C THR A 145 -15.69 -11.88 14.40
N ILE A 146 -15.07 -11.51 13.29
CA ILE A 146 -15.76 -11.32 12.00
C ILE A 146 -16.03 -12.67 11.33
N LEU A 147 -15.04 -13.56 11.29
CA LEU A 147 -15.12 -14.85 10.60
C LEU A 147 -15.88 -15.91 11.41
N GLY A 148 -15.92 -15.77 12.73
CA GLY A 148 -16.64 -16.70 13.62
C GLY A 148 -18.15 -16.50 13.68
N LYS A 149 -18.71 -15.47 13.04
CA LYS A 149 -20.16 -15.32 12.90
C LYS A 149 -20.68 -16.44 11.99
N LYS A 150 -21.61 -17.28 12.49
CA LYS A 150 -22.36 -18.20 11.64
C LYS A 150 -23.04 -17.37 10.55
N SER A 151 -22.77 -17.70 9.29
CA SER A 151 -23.53 -17.19 8.14
C SER A 151 -24.98 -17.62 8.36
N ALA A 152 -25.86 -16.64 8.58
CA ALA A 152 -27.30 -16.83 8.61
C ALA A 152 -27.81 -17.16 7.21
#